data_AF-A0A3R7WSX3-F1
#
_entry.id   AF-A0A3R7WSX3-F1
#
_cell.length_a   1.000
_cell.length_b   1.000
_cell.length_c   1.000
_cell.angle_alpha   90.00
_cell.angle_beta   90.00
_cell.angle_gamma   90.00
#
_symmetry.space_group_name_H-M   'P 1'
#
loop_
_entity.id
_entity.type
_entity.pdbx_description
1 polymer ?
#
loop_
_entity_poly.entity_id
_entity_poly.type
_entity_poly.pdbx_seq_one_letter_code
_entity_poly.pdbx_strand_id
1 'polypeptide(L)'
;MVTTTVTTSSTVLSSPKAKQAPSITTTVSLNHVFPNSYKDDLAVHSLQVPADVGHARYLDQSLPYVPVFEEQYGPEVSSSLQTKYYTLTESGQAGIEAATATLHALFVQATEHVLANQESLAPYFHIPAALWPRIQDSWARQKNDTISGRLDFALTDHGIKVYEYNADSASCLMECGYTQDAWSNAAGLGSIGRSNSSTLFTQLTAAWKSKNVQGTL
;
A
#
# COMPACT_ATOMS: atom_id res chain seq x y z
N MET A 1 -3.76 -5.91 24.75
CA MET A 1 -2.90 -4.81 25.22
C MET A 1 -1.46 -5.23 24.99
N VAL A 2 -0.78 -4.64 24.01
CA VAL A 2 0.67 -4.78 23.87
C VAL A 2 1.24 -3.42 24.28
N THR A 3 1.83 -3.35 25.47
CA THR A 3 2.49 -2.14 25.96
C THR A 3 3.93 -2.19 25.50
N THR A 4 4.29 -1.38 24.50
CA THR A 4 5.68 -1.26 24.06
C THR A 4 6.33 -0.10 24.80
N THR A 5 7.30 -0.40 25.67
CA THR A 5 8.11 0.62 26.36
C THR A 5 9.27 1.01 25.45
N VAL A 6 9.29 2.28 25.00
CA VAL A 6 10.45 2.84 24.29
C VAL A 6 11.28 3.63 25.29
N THR A 7 12.53 3.23 25.51
CA THR A 7 13.48 3.94 26.36
C THR A 7 14.38 4.80 25.49
N THR A 8 14.23 6.12 25.54
CA THR A 8 15.19 7.05 24.93
C THR A 8 16.12 7.59 26.01
N SER A 9 17.40 7.25 25.96
CA SER A 9 18.43 7.92 26.76
C SER A 9 19.05 9.05 25.93
N SER A 10 18.83 10.30 26.35
CA SER A 10 19.63 11.42 25.84
C SER A 10 20.92 11.51 26.65
N THR A 11 22.04 11.03 26.11
CA THR A 11 23.36 11.26 26.71
C THR A 11 23.82 12.68 26.40
N VAL A 12 23.58 13.60 27.34
CA VAL A 12 24.27 14.89 27.34
C VAL A 12 25.66 14.67 27.95
N LEU A 13 26.72 14.77 27.13
CA LEU A 13 28.10 14.77 27.63
C LEU A 13 28.30 15.99 28.53
N SER A 14 28.56 15.77 29.83
CA SER A 14 29.05 16.84 30.70
C SER A 14 30.02 16.33 31.78
N SER A 15 31.01 17.18 32.03
CA SER A 15 32.22 17.13 32.84
C SER A 15 32.11 16.61 34.29
N PRO A 16 33.23 16.13 34.89
CA PRO A 16 33.24 15.41 36.15
C PRO A 16 33.17 16.37 37.36
N LYS A 17 31.98 16.92 37.65
CA LYS A 17 31.64 17.50 38.98
C LYS A 17 30.16 17.90 39.19
N ALA A 18 29.22 17.44 38.37
CA ALA A 18 27.78 17.71 38.58
C ALA A 18 27.09 16.53 39.28
N LYS A 19 26.32 16.80 40.35
CA LYS A 19 25.44 15.82 41.01
C LYS A 19 24.46 15.26 39.96
N GLN A 20 24.31 13.94 39.89
CA GLN A 20 23.32 13.27 39.05
C GLN A 20 21.93 13.82 39.35
N ALA A 21 21.31 14.47 38.35
CA ALA A 21 19.91 14.85 38.40
C ALA A 21 19.04 13.58 38.34
N PRO A 22 17.90 13.53 39.06
CA PRO A 22 17.00 12.40 38.98
C PRO A 22 16.53 12.19 37.53
N SER A 23 16.68 10.96 37.02
CA SER A 23 16.14 10.55 35.73
C SER A 23 14.62 10.68 35.77
N ILE A 24 14.06 11.67 35.08
CA ILE A 24 12.62 11.81 34.91
C ILE A 24 12.19 10.78 33.85
N THR A 25 11.72 9.62 34.30
CA THR A 25 11.06 8.66 33.42
C THR A 25 9.67 9.19 33.10
N THR A 26 9.52 9.80 31.93
CA THR A 26 8.22 10.22 31.43
C THR A 26 7.55 9.01 30.76
N THR A 27 6.66 8.33 31.48
CA THR A 27 5.85 7.26 30.92
C THR A 27 4.74 7.87 30.07
N VAL A 28 4.96 7.97 28.76
CA VAL A 28 3.87 8.31 27.84
C VAL A 28 3.07 7.03 27.60
N SER A 29 1.92 6.88 28.28
CA SER A 29 0.91 5.90 27.86
C SER A 29 0.34 6.36 26.53
N LEU A 30 0.87 5.80 25.44
CA LEU A 30 0.17 5.84 24.15
C LEU A 30 -1.05 4.93 24.27
N ASN A 31 -2.14 5.46 24.80
CA ASN A 31 -3.47 4.82 24.79
C ASN A 31 -4.08 4.81 23.37
N HIS A 32 -3.26 4.89 22.34
CA HIS A 32 -3.72 4.84 20.97
C HIS A 32 -3.85 3.39 20.56
N VAL A 33 -5.09 2.89 20.51
CA VAL A 33 -5.39 1.67 19.77
C VAL A 33 -5.18 2.00 18.31
N PHE A 34 -4.02 1.64 17.76
CA PHE A 34 -3.80 1.74 16.33
C PHE A 34 -4.72 0.74 15.62
N PRO A 35 -5.46 1.17 14.58
CA PRO A 35 -6.19 0.24 13.73
C PRO A 35 -5.25 -0.85 13.23
N ASN A 36 -5.73 -2.09 13.21
CA ASN A 36 -4.98 -3.26 12.78
C ASN A 36 -5.93 -4.18 12.02
N SER A 37 -5.37 -5.05 11.19
CA SER A 37 -6.13 -6.07 10.45
C SER A 37 -5.58 -7.44 10.78
N TYR A 38 -6.50 -8.38 10.99
CA TYR A 38 -6.21 -9.75 11.40
C TYR A 38 -6.70 -10.72 10.34
N LYS A 39 -6.20 -11.96 10.41
CA LYS A 39 -6.65 -13.03 9.51
C LYS A 39 -8.17 -13.16 9.43
N ASP A 40 -8.85 -13.07 10.58
CA ASP A 40 -10.31 -13.25 10.68
C ASP A 40 -11.12 -12.07 10.10
N ASP A 41 -10.48 -10.95 9.77
CA ASP A 41 -11.14 -9.87 9.03
C ASP A 41 -11.40 -10.24 7.57
N LEU A 42 -10.65 -11.19 7.01
CA LEU A 42 -10.75 -11.63 5.62
C LEU A 42 -11.50 -12.96 5.53
N ALA A 43 -12.73 -12.92 5.00
CA ALA A 43 -13.52 -14.12 4.75
C ALA A 43 -13.43 -14.54 3.28
N VAL A 44 -13.37 -15.85 3.05
CA VAL A 44 -13.33 -16.46 1.72
C VAL A 44 -14.65 -17.13 1.43
N HIS A 45 -15.22 -16.84 0.27
CA HIS A 45 -16.50 -17.35 -0.17
C HIS A 45 -16.35 -18.12 -1.48
N SER A 46 -17.14 -19.17 -1.65
CA SER A 46 -17.25 -19.86 -2.94
C SER A 46 -18.43 -19.31 -3.71
N LEU A 47 -18.27 -19.14 -5.02
CA LEU A 47 -19.29 -18.64 -5.91
C LEU A 47 -19.39 -19.51 -7.16
N GLN A 48 -20.62 -19.84 -7.52
CA GLN A 48 -20.93 -20.32 -8.86
C GLN A 48 -21.29 -19.11 -9.71
N VAL A 49 -20.38 -18.71 -10.60
CA VAL A 49 -20.57 -17.61 -11.55
C VAL A 49 -21.70 -17.99 -12.51
N PRO A 50 -22.68 -17.11 -12.75
CA PRO A 50 -23.69 -17.31 -13.78
C PRO A 50 -23.05 -17.60 -15.13
N ALA A 51 -23.57 -18.58 -15.88
CA ALA A 51 -22.98 -19.01 -17.15
C ALA A 51 -22.96 -17.89 -18.20
N ASP A 52 -23.94 -17.00 -18.15
CA ASP A 52 -24.02 -15.77 -18.95
C ASP A 52 -22.95 -14.75 -18.58
N VAL A 53 -22.39 -14.78 -17.36
CA VAL A 53 -21.28 -13.91 -16.95
C VAL A 53 -19.94 -14.55 -17.27
N GLY A 54 -19.79 -15.86 -17.00
CA GLY A 54 -18.54 -16.58 -17.26
C GLY A 54 -18.21 -16.80 -18.73
N HIS A 55 -19.13 -16.46 -19.64
CA HIS A 55 -18.92 -16.50 -21.09
C HIS A 55 -19.11 -15.13 -21.78
N ALA A 56 -19.51 -14.08 -21.04
CA ALA A 56 -19.75 -12.76 -21.60
C ALA A 56 -18.62 -11.78 -21.31
N ARG A 57 -18.46 -10.81 -22.23
CA ARG A 57 -17.66 -9.61 -22.02
C ARG A 57 -18.43 -8.63 -21.15
N TYR A 58 -18.21 -8.68 -19.83
CA TYR A 58 -18.77 -7.74 -18.86
C TYR A 58 -17.98 -6.43 -18.76
N LEU A 59 -16.82 -6.35 -19.41
CA LEU A 59 -16.06 -5.10 -19.52
C LEU A 59 -16.66 -4.22 -20.63
N ASP A 60 -16.80 -2.92 -20.33
CA ASP A 60 -17.36 -1.93 -21.25
C ASP A 60 -16.40 -1.66 -22.41
N GLN A 61 -16.74 -2.20 -23.59
CA GLN A 61 -15.95 -2.10 -24.80
C GLN A 61 -15.87 -0.66 -25.36
N SER A 62 -16.69 0.27 -24.88
CA SER A 62 -16.60 1.68 -25.28
C SER A 62 -15.40 2.40 -24.65
N LEU A 63 -14.80 1.82 -23.60
CA LEU A 63 -13.63 2.37 -22.94
C LEU A 63 -12.36 2.01 -23.72
N PRO A 64 -11.51 2.98 -24.10
CA PRO A 64 -10.42 2.75 -25.05
C PRO A 64 -9.33 1.81 -24.53
N TYR A 65 -9.20 1.65 -23.21
CA TYR A 65 -8.23 0.75 -22.59
C TYR A 65 -8.72 -0.69 -22.46
N VAL A 66 -10.02 -0.95 -22.60
CA VAL A 66 -10.58 -2.31 -22.46
C VAL A 66 -10.13 -3.25 -23.59
N PRO A 67 -10.22 -2.88 -24.88
CA PRO A 67 -9.74 -3.75 -25.96
C PRO A 67 -8.26 -4.13 -25.84
N VAL A 68 -7.41 -3.18 -25.42
CA VAL A 68 -5.98 -3.41 -25.22
C VAL A 68 -5.73 -4.39 -24.07
N PHE A 69 -6.45 -4.22 -22.95
CA PHE A 69 -6.36 -5.13 -21.82
C PHE A 69 -6.81 -6.55 -22.19
N GLU A 70 -7.95 -6.67 -22.87
CA GLU A 70 -8.50 -7.98 -23.28
C GLU A 70 -7.62 -8.69 -24.31
N GLU A 71 -6.92 -7.96 -25.19
CA GLU A 71 -5.97 -8.56 -26.13
C GLU A 71 -4.83 -9.28 -25.39
N GLN A 72 -4.38 -8.73 -24.26
CA GLN A 72 -3.27 -9.29 -23.49
C GLN A 72 -3.70 -10.33 -22.45
N TYR A 73 -4.81 -10.11 -21.76
CA TYR A 73 -5.21 -10.89 -20.58
C TYR A 73 -6.52 -11.66 -20.76
N GLY A 74 -7.26 -11.38 -21.83
CA GLY A 74 -8.62 -11.87 -22.02
C GLY A 74 -9.67 -11.06 -21.24
N PRO A 75 -10.96 -11.34 -21.48
CA PRO A 75 -12.07 -10.62 -20.86
C PRO A 75 -12.41 -11.09 -19.42
N GLU A 76 -11.87 -12.22 -19.00
CA GLU A 76 -12.29 -12.92 -17.77
C GLU A 76 -11.31 -12.72 -16.62
N VAL A 77 -11.84 -12.36 -15.45
CA VAL A 77 -11.11 -12.32 -14.16
C VAL A 77 -10.92 -13.74 -13.61
N SER A 78 -11.82 -14.67 -13.96
CA SER A 78 -11.73 -16.07 -13.60
C SER A 78 -12.24 -16.94 -14.75
N SER A 79 -11.41 -17.89 -15.19
CA SER A 79 -11.73 -18.84 -16.27
C SER A 79 -12.61 -20.01 -15.83
N SER A 80 -12.98 -20.06 -14.53
CA SER A 80 -13.82 -21.12 -13.96
C SER A 80 -15.15 -20.54 -13.50
N LEU A 81 -16.23 -21.21 -13.87
CA LEU A 81 -17.56 -20.90 -13.32
C LEU A 81 -17.65 -21.19 -11.82
N GLN A 82 -16.82 -22.07 -11.29
CA GLN A 82 -16.64 -22.24 -9.85
C GLN A 82 -15.43 -21.43 -9.40
N THR A 83 -15.68 -20.35 -8.68
CA THR A 83 -14.62 -19.42 -8.27
C THR A 83 -14.77 -19.01 -6.81
N LYS A 84 -13.87 -18.15 -6.35
CA LYS A 84 -13.88 -17.59 -5.00
C LYS A 84 -13.88 -16.08 -5.06
N TYR A 85 -14.51 -15.47 -4.06
CA TYR A 85 -14.34 -14.06 -3.78
C TYR A 85 -14.06 -13.87 -2.29
N TYR A 86 -13.55 -12.69 -1.96
CA TYR A 86 -13.13 -12.36 -0.61
C TYR A 86 -13.92 -11.15 -0.13
N THR A 87 -14.30 -11.16 1.14
CA THR A 87 -14.84 -9.98 1.83
C THR A 87 -13.91 -9.61 2.95
N LEU A 88 -13.69 -8.31 3.12
CA LEU A 88 -12.94 -7.75 4.25
C LEU A 88 -13.90 -6.97 5.15
N THR A 89 -13.78 -7.12 6.46
CA THR A 89 -14.52 -6.29 7.42
C THR A 89 -14.11 -4.81 7.30
N GLU A 90 -14.99 -3.89 7.70
CA GLU A 90 -14.65 -2.46 7.75
C GLU A 90 -13.50 -2.17 8.74
N SER A 91 -13.40 -2.94 9.83
CA SER A 91 -12.26 -2.85 10.76
C SER A 91 -10.95 -3.29 10.10
N GLY A 92 -10.98 -4.40 9.34
CA GLY A 92 -9.83 -4.88 8.59
C GLY A 92 -9.39 -3.88 7.52
N GLN A 93 -10.34 -3.31 6.77
CA GLN A 93 -10.06 -2.25 5.79
C GLN A 93 -9.39 -1.04 6.44
N ALA A 94 -9.94 -0.52 7.55
CA ALA A 94 -9.35 0.60 8.29
C ALA A 94 -7.94 0.26 8.82
N GLY A 95 -7.72 -0.99 9.22
CA GLY A 95 -6.40 -1.51 9.61
C GLY A 95 -5.38 -1.48 8.47
N ILE A 96 -5.77 -1.94 7.28
CA ILE A 96 -4.92 -1.92 6.08
C ILE A 96 -4.61 -0.47 5.65
N GLU A 97 -5.60 0.42 5.66
CA GLU A 97 -5.42 1.84 5.31
C GLU A 97 -4.45 2.54 6.28
N ALA A 98 -4.63 2.34 7.58
CA ALA A 98 -3.73 2.90 8.60
C ALA A 98 -2.30 2.34 8.48
N ALA A 99 -2.16 1.03 8.26
CA ALA A 99 -0.86 0.40 8.05
C ALA A 99 -0.18 0.94 6.78
N THR A 100 -0.94 1.10 5.68
CA THR A 100 -0.45 1.63 4.41
C THR A 100 0.10 3.04 4.56
N ALA A 101 -0.66 3.95 5.18
CA ALA A 101 -0.23 5.33 5.40
C ALA A 101 1.01 5.42 6.29
N THR A 102 1.04 4.63 7.37
CA THR A 102 2.16 4.60 8.32
C THR A 102 3.42 4.03 7.66
N LEU A 103 3.29 2.91 6.96
CA LEU A 103 4.42 2.26 6.30
C LEU A 103 4.99 3.11 5.18
N HIS A 104 4.15 3.75 4.35
CA HIS A 104 4.65 4.67 3.33
C HIS A 104 5.55 5.76 3.94
N ALA A 105 5.12 6.38 5.04
CA ALA A 105 5.92 7.38 5.74
C ALA A 105 7.22 6.79 6.33
N LEU A 106 7.19 5.56 6.85
CA LEU A 106 8.38 4.87 7.35
C LEU A 106 9.36 4.51 6.24
N PHE A 107 8.87 4.06 5.07
CA PHE A 107 9.71 3.79 3.90
C PHE A 107 10.38 5.07 3.41
N VAL A 108 9.64 6.19 3.32
CA VAL A 108 10.20 7.50 2.97
C VAL A 108 11.29 7.94 3.96
N GLN A 109 11.06 7.77 5.27
CA GLN A 109 12.05 8.10 6.30
C GLN A 109 13.28 7.18 6.23
N ALA A 110 13.08 5.89 5.97
CA ALA A 110 14.17 4.94 5.80
C ALA A 110 15.02 5.29 4.56
N THR A 111 14.39 5.68 3.44
CA THR A 111 15.09 6.17 2.25
C THR A 111 15.91 7.42 2.55
N GLU A 112 15.34 8.42 3.23
CA GLU A 112 16.07 9.61 3.67
C GLU A 112 17.28 9.25 4.55
N HIS A 113 17.10 8.31 5.48
CA HIS A 113 18.18 7.84 6.35
C HIS A 113 19.32 7.16 5.57
N VAL A 114 18.98 6.32 4.58
CA VAL A 114 19.97 5.68 3.69
C VAL A 114 20.76 6.73 2.91
N LEU A 115 20.10 7.75 2.36
CA LEU A 115 20.75 8.80 1.60
C LEU A 115 21.63 9.70 2.47
N ALA A 116 21.20 10.01 3.69
CA ALA A 116 21.99 10.78 4.65
C ALA A 116 23.23 10.03 5.17
N ASN A 117 23.18 8.70 5.19
CA ASN A 117 24.26 7.82 5.66
C ASN A 117 24.80 6.95 4.52
N GLN A 118 24.90 7.52 3.32
CA GLN A 118 25.19 6.78 2.10
C GLN A 118 26.49 5.97 2.19
N GLU A 119 27.56 6.51 2.79
CA GLU A 119 28.85 5.82 2.87
C GLU A 119 28.74 4.44 3.54
N SER A 120 27.95 4.33 4.62
CA SER A 120 27.81 3.08 5.38
C SER A 120 26.67 2.19 4.87
N LEU A 121 25.63 2.77 4.26
CA LEU A 121 24.42 2.02 3.88
C LEU A 121 24.32 1.69 2.39
N ALA A 122 24.90 2.50 1.50
CA ALA A 122 24.84 2.26 0.05
C ALA A 122 25.31 0.87 -0.40
N PRO A 123 26.36 0.26 0.19
CA PRO A 123 26.84 -1.05 -0.24
C PRO A 123 25.78 -2.18 -0.17
N TYR A 124 24.78 -2.06 0.70
CA TYR A 124 23.72 -3.06 0.85
C TYR A 124 22.67 -3.04 -0.27
N PHE A 125 22.59 -1.95 -1.03
CA PHE A 125 21.59 -1.77 -2.10
C PHE A 125 22.08 -2.28 -3.46
N HIS A 126 23.37 -2.61 -3.58
CA HIS A 126 23.98 -3.09 -4.82
C HIS A 126 23.75 -2.16 -6.04
N ILE A 127 23.59 -0.86 -5.79
CA ILE A 127 23.43 0.17 -6.82
C ILE A 127 24.82 0.66 -7.28
N PRO A 128 25.10 0.76 -8.59
CA PRO A 128 26.36 1.30 -9.10
C PRO A 128 26.71 2.67 -8.51
N ALA A 129 27.96 2.82 -8.03
CA ALA A 129 28.45 4.03 -7.37
C ALA A 129 28.15 5.33 -8.14
N ALA A 130 28.24 5.28 -9.48
CA ALA A 130 27.99 6.40 -10.37
C ALA A 130 26.54 6.93 -10.37
N LEU A 131 25.56 6.16 -9.88
CA LEU A 131 24.15 6.56 -9.87
C LEU A 131 23.76 7.32 -8.59
N TRP A 132 24.51 7.19 -7.51
CA TRP A 132 24.15 7.78 -6.22
C TRP A 132 23.98 9.29 -6.23
N PRO A 133 24.84 10.10 -6.90
CA PRO A 133 24.60 11.54 -7.02
C PRO A 133 23.24 11.85 -7.68
N ARG A 134 22.85 11.08 -8.71
CA ARG A 134 21.56 11.26 -9.39
C ARG A 134 20.38 10.86 -8.50
N ILE A 135 20.54 9.82 -7.67
CA ILE A 135 19.52 9.40 -6.71
C ILE A 135 19.30 10.50 -5.66
N GLN A 136 20.37 11.08 -5.11
CA GLN A 136 20.26 12.22 -4.19
C GLN A 136 19.58 13.43 -4.85
N ASP A 137 19.99 13.78 -6.07
CA ASP A 137 19.37 14.87 -6.83
C ASP A 137 17.88 14.60 -7.13
N SER A 138 17.52 13.36 -7.42
CA SER A 138 16.13 12.92 -7.61
C SER A 138 15.34 13.08 -6.33
N TRP A 139 15.86 12.58 -5.20
CA TRP A 139 15.20 12.68 -3.90
C TRP A 139 14.98 14.13 -3.46
N ALA A 140 16.01 14.97 -3.56
CA ALA A 140 15.93 16.37 -3.15
C ALA A 140 14.86 17.16 -3.91
N ARG A 141 14.64 16.83 -5.20
CA ARG A 141 13.71 17.56 -6.07
C ARG A 141 12.32 16.93 -6.18
N GLN A 142 12.24 15.60 -6.10
CA GLN A 142 11.08 14.82 -6.55
C GLN A 142 10.56 13.82 -5.51
N LYS A 143 11.01 13.87 -4.25
CA LYS A 143 10.53 12.91 -3.21
C LYS A 143 9.01 12.91 -3.00
N ASN A 144 8.34 14.00 -3.34
CA ASN A 144 6.88 14.10 -3.25
C ASN A 144 6.17 13.71 -4.55
N ASP A 145 6.89 13.28 -5.60
CA ASP A 145 6.35 13.02 -6.95
C ASP A 145 5.81 11.62 -7.19
N THR A 146 5.76 10.78 -6.17
CA THR A 146 5.13 9.46 -6.22
C THR A 146 3.65 9.56 -6.61
N ILE A 147 3.27 8.80 -7.66
CA ILE A 147 1.86 8.68 -8.10
C ILE A 147 1.18 7.48 -7.46
N SER A 148 1.84 6.33 -7.46
CA SER A 148 1.29 5.07 -6.95
C SER A 148 2.41 4.14 -6.49
N GLY A 149 2.06 3.23 -5.57
CA GLY A 149 2.88 2.10 -5.17
C GLY A 149 1.99 1.00 -4.61
N ARG A 150 2.52 -0.22 -4.45
CA ARG A 150 1.77 -1.37 -3.91
C ARG A 150 2.51 -2.00 -2.74
N LEU A 151 1.81 -2.13 -1.61
CA LEU A 151 2.30 -2.86 -0.45
C LEU A 151 1.72 -4.27 -0.46
N ASP A 152 2.58 -5.26 -0.28
CA ASP A 152 2.17 -6.65 -0.22
C ASP A 152 2.09 -7.08 1.26
N PHE A 153 0.88 -7.42 1.70
CA PHE A 153 0.56 -7.69 3.10
C PHE A 153 0.18 -9.15 3.36
N ALA A 154 0.46 -9.62 4.58
CA ALA A 154 -0.16 -10.78 5.19
C ALA A 154 -1.01 -10.35 6.40
N LEU A 155 -2.24 -10.84 6.44
CA LEU A 155 -3.11 -10.75 7.61
C LEU A 155 -2.88 -12.02 8.45
N THR A 156 -2.37 -11.87 9.66
CA THR A 156 -2.04 -12.97 10.57
C THR A 156 -2.95 -12.99 11.80
N ASP A 157 -2.92 -14.06 12.58
CA ASP A 157 -3.61 -14.13 13.89
C ASP A 157 -3.07 -13.10 14.89
N HIS A 158 -1.89 -12.52 14.62
CA HIS A 158 -1.22 -11.51 15.44
C HIS A 158 -1.24 -10.10 14.81
N GLY A 159 -2.02 -9.92 13.75
CA GLY A 159 -2.17 -8.64 13.03
C GLY A 159 -1.45 -8.59 11.69
N ILE A 160 -1.51 -7.43 11.04
CA ILE A 160 -1.00 -7.23 9.69
C ILE A 160 0.53 -7.17 9.66
N LYS A 161 1.13 -7.75 8.63
CA LYS A 161 2.57 -7.72 8.34
C LYS A 161 2.80 -7.35 6.88
N VAL A 162 3.81 -6.53 6.63
CA VAL A 162 4.26 -6.17 5.27
C VAL A 162 5.41 -7.06 4.85
N TYR A 163 5.38 -7.56 3.62
CA TYR A 163 6.51 -8.23 2.99
C TYR A 163 7.40 -7.22 2.26
N GLU A 164 6.79 -6.43 1.38
CA GLU A 164 7.52 -5.47 0.56
C GLU A 164 6.68 -4.25 0.16
N TYR A 165 7.38 -3.22 -0.33
CA TYR A 165 6.78 -2.05 -0.94
C TYR A 165 7.28 -1.89 -2.39
N ASN A 166 6.43 -2.27 -3.33
CA ASN A 166 6.64 -2.09 -4.77
C ASN A 166 6.38 -0.62 -5.14
N ALA A 167 7.39 0.23 -4.94
CA ALA A 167 7.30 1.68 -5.13
C ALA A 167 7.75 2.17 -6.53
N ASP A 168 8.35 1.29 -7.33
CA ASP A 168 8.92 1.60 -8.65
C ASP A 168 8.01 1.15 -9.81
N SER A 169 7.39 -0.03 -9.69
CA SER A 169 6.54 -0.65 -10.70
C SER A 169 5.36 -1.37 -10.05
N ALA A 170 4.32 -0.61 -9.71
CA ALA A 170 3.10 -1.18 -9.15
C ALA A 170 2.15 -1.66 -10.26
N SER A 171 2.21 -2.95 -10.58
CA SER A 171 1.18 -3.64 -11.38
C SER A 171 -0.15 -3.80 -10.63
N CYS A 172 -1.18 -4.30 -11.33
CA CYS A 172 -2.53 -4.60 -10.83
C CYS A 172 -3.48 -3.38 -10.67
N LEU A 173 -3.13 -2.19 -11.17
CA LEU A 173 -3.99 -1.01 -11.06
C LEU A 173 -5.27 -1.12 -11.89
N MET A 174 -5.22 -1.75 -13.06
CA MET A 174 -6.40 -1.96 -13.92
C MET A 174 -7.35 -2.97 -13.25
N GLU A 175 -6.78 -4.05 -12.75
CA GLU A 175 -7.49 -5.14 -12.11
C GLU A 175 -8.19 -4.65 -10.85
N CYS A 176 -7.47 -3.90 -10.03
CA CYS A 176 -8.00 -3.28 -8.82
C CYS A 176 -9.02 -2.19 -9.16
N GLY A 177 -8.66 -1.23 -10.03
CA GLY A 177 -9.46 -0.02 -10.25
C GLY A 177 -10.66 -0.19 -11.19
N TYR A 178 -10.82 -1.33 -11.86
CA TYR A 178 -11.89 -1.53 -12.83
C TYR A 178 -12.35 -2.99 -12.98
N THR A 179 -11.48 -3.95 -13.35
CA THR A 179 -11.99 -5.28 -13.77
C THR A 179 -12.65 -6.07 -12.64
N GLN A 180 -12.13 -6.00 -11.42
CA GLN A 180 -12.73 -6.72 -10.29
C GLN A 180 -14.13 -6.20 -9.95
N ASP A 181 -14.37 -4.89 -10.12
CA ASP A 181 -15.66 -4.25 -9.84
C ASP A 181 -16.67 -4.57 -10.94
N ALA A 182 -16.24 -4.51 -12.20
CA ALA A 182 -17.06 -4.93 -13.34
C ALA A 182 -17.46 -6.41 -13.22
N TRP A 183 -16.52 -7.27 -12.86
CA TRP A 183 -16.78 -8.68 -12.61
C TRP A 183 -17.74 -8.90 -11.42
N SER A 184 -17.50 -8.23 -10.29
CA SER A 184 -18.34 -8.31 -9.09
C SER A 184 -19.80 -7.94 -9.38
N ASN A 185 -20.01 -6.86 -10.15
CA ASN A 185 -21.34 -6.43 -10.57
C ASN A 185 -22.01 -7.45 -11.49
N ALA A 186 -21.29 -7.93 -12.52
CA ALA A 186 -21.81 -8.93 -13.43
C ALA A 186 -22.15 -10.24 -12.72
N ALA A 187 -21.31 -10.70 -11.80
CA ALA A 187 -21.52 -11.91 -11.00
C ALA A 187 -22.61 -11.78 -9.91
N GLY A 188 -23.28 -10.62 -9.80
CA GLY A 188 -24.36 -10.39 -8.85
C GLY A 188 -23.90 -10.12 -7.40
N LEU A 189 -22.62 -9.79 -7.19
CA LEU A 189 -22.04 -9.52 -5.87
C LEU A 189 -22.12 -8.04 -5.47
N GLY A 190 -22.50 -7.15 -6.38
CA GLY A 190 -22.47 -5.68 -6.18
C GLY A 190 -23.28 -5.16 -4.99
N SER A 191 -24.20 -5.96 -4.41
CA SER A 191 -24.98 -5.61 -3.22
C SER A 191 -24.46 -6.21 -1.91
N ILE A 192 -23.44 -7.07 -1.93
CA ILE A 192 -22.90 -7.73 -0.73
C ILE A 192 -22.06 -6.76 0.12
N GLY A 193 -21.46 -5.76 -0.51
CA GLY A 193 -20.64 -4.76 0.14
C GLY A 193 -20.21 -3.68 -0.86
N ARG A 194 -19.11 -3.00 -0.55
CA ARG A 194 -18.48 -2.01 -1.43
C ARG A 194 -17.14 -2.54 -1.93
N SER A 195 -16.72 -2.08 -3.10
CA SER A 195 -15.34 -2.29 -3.54
C SER A 195 -14.37 -1.53 -2.63
N ASN A 196 -13.30 -2.22 -2.22
CA ASN A 196 -12.19 -1.65 -1.47
C ASN A 196 -11.31 -0.70 -2.31
N SER A 197 -11.59 -0.60 -3.62
CA SER A 197 -10.79 0.13 -4.60
C SER A 197 -11.59 1.12 -5.45
N SER A 198 -12.89 1.27 -5.16
CA SER A 198 -13.82 2.15 -5.91
C SER A 198 -13.35 3.60 -6.08
N THR A 199 -12.41 4.06 -5.27
CA THR A 199 -11.84 5.42 -5.34
C THR A 199 -10.49 5.50 -6.08
N LEU A 200 -9.88 4.36 -6.46
CA LEU A 200 -8.52 4.29 -7.00
C LEU A 200 -8.37 5.13 -8.27
N PHE A 201 -9.29 5.01 -9.24
CA PHE A 201 -9.23 5.79 -10.48
C PHE A 201 -9.29 7.31 -10.22
N THR A 202 -10.18 7.74 -9.34
CA THR A 202 -10.33 9.14 -8.94
C THR A 202 -9.06 9.64 -8.23
N GLN A 203 -8.48 8.83 -7.35
CA GLN A 203 -7.24 9.15 -6.63
C GLN A 203 -6.05 9.25 -7.59
N LEU A 204 -5.90 8.33 -8.55
CA LEU A 204 -4.86 8.39 -9.58
C LEU A 204 -5.00 9.63 -10.46
N THR A 205 -6.22 9.94 -10.90
CA THR A 205 -6.52 11.15 -11.67
C THR A 205 -6.16 12.42 -10.89
N ALA A 206 -6.52 12.47 -9.60
CA ALA A 206 -6.18 13.58 -8.72
C ALA A 206 -4.67 13.70 -8.51
N ALA A 207 -3.96 12.58 -8.31
CA ALA A 207 -2.51 12.53 -8.17
C ALA A 207 -1.83 13.11 -9.43
N TRP A 208 -2.21 12.67 -10.62
CA TRP A 208 -1.67 13.22 -11.88
C TRP A 208 -1.97 14.71 -12.07
N LYS A 209 -3.21 15.14 -11.82
CA LYS A 209 -3.56 16.58 -11.88
C LYS A 209 -2.73 17.41 -10.90
N SER A 210 -2.46 16.89 -9.70
CA SER A 210 -1.65 17.59 -8.70
C SER A 210 -0.19 17.81 -9.14
N LYS A 211 0.31 17.00 -10.08
CA LYS A 211 1.66 17.15 -10.64
C LYS A 211 1.76 18.24 -11.70
N ASN A 212 0.65 18.91 -12.05
CA ASN A 212 0.60 19.93 -13.10
C ASN A 212 1.23 19.45 -14.42
N VAL A 213 1.12 18.16 -14.72
CA VAL A 213 1.66 17.60 -15.97
C VAL A 213 0.88 18.21 -17.13
N GLN A 214 1.60 18.89 -18.02
CA GLN A 214 1.02 19.42 -19.25
C GLN A 214 1.15 18.37 -20.36
N GLY A 215 0.02 17.84 -20.82
CA GLY A 215 -0.08 16.82 -21.86
C GLY A 215 -1.46 16.15 -21.86
N THR A 216 -1.77 15.38 -22.90
CA THR A 216 -2.90 14.44 -22.87
C THR A 216 -2.58 13.31 -21.89
N LEU A 217 -3.43 13.16 -20.86
CA LEU A 217 -3.54 11.92 -20.08
C LEU A 217 -4.22 10.85 -20.94
#